data_AF-A0AA86T684-F1
#
_entry.id   AF-A0AA86T684-F1
#
_cell.length_a   1.000
_cell.length_b   1.000
_cell.length_c   1.000
_cell.angle_alpha   90.00
_cell.angle_beta   90.00
_cell.angle_gamma   90.00
#
_symmetry.space_group_name_H-M   'P 1'
#
loop_
_entity.id
_entity.type
_entity.pdbx_description
1 polymer ?
#
loop_
_entity_poly.entity_id
_entity_poly.type
_entity_poly.pdbx_seq_one_letter_code
_entity_poly.pdbx_strand_id
1 'polypeptide(L)' 'MKMTRLVVQLPKNLKAKLDAERKRGTTAAGLIRHLLEQHFNSRKVT' A
#
# COMPACT_ATOMS: atom_id res chain seq x y z
N MET A 1 -7.78 15.57 -1.62
CA MET A 1 -8.44 14.52 -0.81
C MET A 1 -7.82 14.50 0.58
N LYS A 2 -8.64 14.37 1.64
CA LYS A 2 -8.13 14.21 3.02
C LYS A 2 -7.73 12.75 3.23
N MET A 3 -6.46 12.47 3.49
CA MET A 3 -5.97 11.12 3.75
C MET A 3 -6.26 10.69 5.18
N THR A 4 -6.85 9.50 5.35
CA THR A 4 -6.97 8.86 6.66
C THR A 4 -5.70 8.04 6.94
N ARG A 5 -5.14 8.18 8.14
CA ARG A 5 -3.97 7.41 8.57
C ARG A 5 -4.41 6.01 9.03
N LEU A 6 -3.75 4.99 8.48
CA LEU A 6 -3.88 3.61 8.93
C LEU A 6 -2.53 3.16 9.50
N VAL A 7 -2.53 2.56 10.69
CA VAL A 7 -1.36 1.94 11.32
C VAL A 7 -1.58 0.43 11.28
N VAL A 8 -0.68 -0.30 10.63
CA VAL A 8 -0.79 -1.77 10.47
C VAL A 8 0.48 -2.46 10.96
N GLN A 9 0.31 -3.65 11.51
CA GLN A 9 1.42 -4.57 11.79
C GLN A 9 1.63 -5.51 10.61
N LEU A 10 2.88 -5.74 10.24
CA LEU A 10 3.25 -6.63 9.14
C LEU A 10 4.44 -7.51 9.56
N PRO A 11 4.51 -8.75 9.06
CA PRO A 11 5.70 -9.58 9.17
C PRO A 11 6.98 -8.85 8.74
N LYS A 12 8.08 -9.09 9.45
CA LYS A 12 9.38 -8.42 9.23
C LYS A 12 9.91 -8.59 7.79
N ASN A 13 9.70 -9.76 7.21
CA ASN A 13 10.09 -10.05 5.82
C ASN A 13 9.32 -9.19 4.80
N LEU A 14 8.03 -8.92 5.03
CA LEU A 14 7.24 -8.04 4.16
C LEU A 14 7.67 -6.58 4.31
N LYS A 15 7.94 -6.13 5.55
CA LYS A 15 8.51 -4.81 5.82
C LYS A 15 9.81 -4.60 5.04
N ALA A 16 10.71 -5.59 5.06
CA ALA A 16 11.99 -5.53 4.34
C ALA A 16 11.81 -5.38 2.82
N LYS A 17 10.84 -6.10 2.23
CA LYS A 17 10.51 -5.95 0.80
C LYS A 17 9.97 -4.56 0.47
N LEU A 18 9.08 -4.01 1.31
CA LEU A 18 8.57 -2.65 1.14
C LEU A 18 9.67 -1.59 1.25
N ASP A 19 10.63 -1.78 2.16
CA ASP A 19 11.77 -0.87 2.31
C ASP A 19 12.75 -0.97 1.13
N ALA A 20 12.85 -2.13 0.48
CA ALA A 20 13.60 -2.28 -0.77
C ALA A 20 12.95 -1.51 -1.93
N GLU A 21 11.62 -1.59 -2.06
CA GLU A 21 10.86 -0.81 -3.05
C GLU A 21 10.99 0.71 -2.84
N ARG A 22 11.11 1.14 -1.57
CA ARG A 22 11.39 2.55 -1.25
C ARG A 22 12.68 3.06 -1.87
N LYS A 23 13.73 2.23 -1.95
CA LYS A 23 15.00 2.60 -2.62
C LYS A 23 14.83 2.81 -4.13
N ARG A 24 13.76 2.27 -4.72
CA ARG A 24 13.43 2.38 -6.14
C ARG A 24 12.51 3.57 -6.45
N GLY A 25 12.18 4.39 -5.44
CA GLY A 25 11.29 5.55 -5.57
C GLY A 25 9.82 5.29 -5.21
N THR A 26 9.46 4.05 -4.84
CA THR A 26 8.08 3.68 -4.50
C THR A 26 7.87 3.70 -2.99
N THR A 27 7.00 4.57 -2.48
CA THR A 27 6.69 4.56 -1.03
C THR A 27 5.73 3.42 -0.70
N ALA A 28 5.87 2.83 0.49
CA ALA A 28 4.94 1.81 0.98
C ALA A 28 3.48 2.30 0.98
N ALA A 29 3.25 3.57 1.38
CA ALA A 29 1.92 4.17 1.36
C ALA A 29 1.38 4.33 -0.07
N GLY A 30 2.23 4.67 -1.04
CA GLY A 30 1.84 4.76 -2.45
C GLY A 30 1.50 3.40 -3.05
N LEU A 31 2.32 2.39 -2.79
CA LEU A 31 2.08 1.01 -3.22
C LEU A 31 0.78 0.46 -2.63
N ILE A 32 0.60 0.58 -1.31
CA ILE A 32 -0.60 0.12 -0.62
C ILE A 32 -1.83 0.83 -1.18
N ARG A 33 -1.77 2.14 -1.39
CA ARG A 33 -2.87 2.91 -2.01
C ARG A 33 -3.20 2.40 -3.40
N HIS A 34 -2.21 2.24 -4.27
CA HIS A 34 -2.40 1.74 -5.63
C HIS A 34 -3.07 0.35 -5.63
N LEU A 35 -2.60 -0.55 -4.77
CA LEU A 35 -3.16 -1.90 -4.65
C LEU A 35 -4.60 -1.88 -4.10
N LEU A 36 -4.90 -1.02 -3.13
CA LEU A 36 -6.26 -0.86 -2.60
C LEU A 36 -7.20 -0.26 -3.65
N GLU A 37 -6.76 0.77 -4.38
CA GLU A 37 -7.51 1.36 -5.49
C GLU A 37 -7.79 0.32 -6.58
N GLN A 38 -6.80 -0.47 -6.98
CA GLN A 38 -7.02 -1.58 -7.90
C GLN A 38 -8.03 -2.60 -7.35
N HIS A 39 -7.86 -3.05 -6.10
CA HIS A 39 -8.73 -4.05 -5.50
C HIS A 39 -10.19 -3.61 -5.44
N PHE A 40 -10.44 -2.37 -5.02
CA PHE A 40 -11.80 -1.84 -4.85
C PHE A 40 -12.40 -1.27 -6.14
N ASN A 41 -11.61 -0.75 -7.08
CA ASN A 41 -12.14 -0.29 -8.37
C ASN A 41 -12.43 -1.45 -9.34
N SER A 42 -11.68 -2.55 -9.25
CA SER A 42 -11.95 -3.76 -10.04
C SER A 42 -13.19 -4.52 -9.56
N ARG A 43 -13.59 -4.33 -8.30
CA ARG A 43 -14.91 -4.73 -7.81
C ARG A 43 -15.85 -3.54 -7.95
N LYS A 44 -16.55 -3.42 -9.09
CA LYS A 44 -17.83 -2.69 -9.07
C LYS A 44 -18.72 -3.38 -8.05
N VAL A 45 -18.71 -2.89 -6.81
CA VAL A 45 -19.63 -3.33 -5.77
C VAL A 45 -21.01 -2.95 -6.30
N THR A 46 -21.78 -3.98 -6.66
CA THR A 46 -23.19 -3.87 -7.05
C THR A 46 -24.02 -3.83 -5.77
#